data_AF-A0A3D9T1Z0-F1
#
_entry.id   AF-A0A3D9T1Z0-F1
#
_cell.length_a   1.000
_cell.length_b   1.000
_cell.length_c   1.000
_cell.angle_alpha   90.00
_cell.angle_beta   90.00
_cell.angle_gamma   90.00
#
_symmetry.space_group_name_H-M   'P 1'
#
loop_
_entity.id
_entity.type
_entity.pdbx_description
1 polymer ?
#
loop_
_entity_poly.entity_id
_entity_poly.type
_entity_poly.pdbx_seq_one_letter_code
_entity_poly.pdbx_strand_id
1 'polypeptide(L)'
;MLSRLAEQFAAEISNHYWGDAPYRADRAGHRPEDDHPSRRHEPLPAPQADNIRMNVMWVVAQVLGYNDPNFDVYEFAEASGVDTTTSTGRRNRGIEYGLRRDGDRYCKPGTRDVDEG
;
A
#
# COMPACT_ATOMS: atom_id res chain seq x y z
N MET A 1 -9.80 7.60 12.23
CA MET A 1 -8.53 8.29 12.51
C MET A 1 -7.46 7.26 12.71
N LEU A 2 -6.38 7.34 11.93
CA LEU A 2 -5.29 6.38 11.94
C LEU A 2 -4.44 6.51 13.22
N SER A 3 -3.86 5.39 13.66
CA SER A 3 -2.80 5.44 14.66
C SER A 3 -1.56 6.13 14.08
N ARG A 4 -0.72 6.74 14.94
CA ARG A 4 0.52 7.42 14.50
C ARG A 4 1.40 6.53 13.61
N LEU A 5 1.52 5.24 13.92
CA LEU A 5 2.30 4.32 13.09
C LEU A 5 1.66 4.12 11.72
N ALA A 6 0.34 3.95 11.66
CA ALA A 6 -0.39 3.85 10.40
C ALA A 6 -0.24 5.13 9.55
N GLU A 7 -0.33 6.32 10.15
CA GLU A 7 -0.09 7.58 9.44
C GLU A 7 1.33 7.66 8.85
N GLN A 8 2.34 7.28 9.63
CA GLN A 8 3.74 7.33 9.19
C GLN A 8 4.02 6.33 8.07
N PHE A 9 3.49 5.11 8.16
CA PHE A 9 3.60 4.13 7.08
C PHE A 9 2.89 4.59 5.82
N ALA A 10 1.66 5.12 5.93
CA ALA A 10 0.91 5.63 4.80
C ALA A 10 1.65 6.79 4.11
N ALA A 11 2.20 7.73 4.89
CA ALA A 11 2.98 8.84 4.38
C ALA A 11 4.21 8.37 3.58
N GLU A 12 4.93 7.36 4.08
CA GLU A 12 6.08 6.79 3.36
C GLU A 12 5.66 6.09 2.06
N ILE A 13 4.60 5.28 2.09
CA ILE A 13 4.07 4.61 0.89
C ILE A 13 3.64 5.63 -0.16
N SER A 14 2.97 6.70 0.26
CA SER A 14 2.47 7.77 -0.61
C SER A 14 3.62 8.58 -1.24
N ASN A 15 4.67 8.86 -0.46
CA ASN A 15 5.83 9.62 -0.93
C ASN A 15 6.75 8.82 -1.87
N HIS A 16 6.64 7.50 -1.88
CA HIS A 16 7.50 6.65 -2.70
C HIS A 16 7.17 6.76 -4.21
N TYR A 17 8.20 6.92 -5.05
CA TYR A 17 8.03 6.89 -6.50
C TYR A 17 8.01 5.44 -7.03
N TRP A 18 6.80 4.89 -7.16
CA TRP A 18 6.58 3.50 -7.58
C TRP A 18 6.93 3.21 -9.05
N GLY A 19 7.09 4.24 -9.88
CA GLY A 19 7.44 4.08 -11.30
C GLY A 19 8.80 3.41 -11.51
N ASP A 20 9.73 3.52 -10.56
CA ASP A 20 11.08 2.97 -10.69
C ASP A 20 11.32 1.74 -9.78
N ALA A 21 10.26 1.22 -9.16
CA ALA A 21 10.34 0.13 -8.19
C ALA A 21 11.08 -1.15 -8.69
N PRO A 22 10.97 -1.57 -9.96
CA PRO A 22 11.68 -2.76 -10.45
C PRO A 22 13.20 -2.58 -10.59
N TYR A 23 13.67 -1.34 -10.76
CA TYR A 23 15.06 -1.05 -11.13
C TYR A 23 15.91 -0.58 -9.95
N ARG A 24 15.28 -0.13 -8.86
CA ARG A 24 15.99 0.46 -7.71
C ARG A 24 15.68 -0.23 -6.40
N ALA A 25 16.70 -0.90 -5.86
CA ALA A 25 16.72 -1.37 -4.48
C ALA A 25 17.25 -0.30 -3.50
N ASP A 26 17.94 0.73 -4.00
CA ASP A 26 18.49 1.85 -3.23
C ASP A 26 17.82 3.19 -3.59
N ARG A 27 17.77 4.13 -2.62
CA ARG A 27 17.24 5.51 -2.79
C ARG A 27 15.74 5.60 -3.10
N ALA A 28 14.93 4.99 -2.24
CA ALA A 28 13.49 5.24 -2.12
C ALA A 28 13.20 6.75 -2.05
N GLY A 29 12.73 7.35 -3.15
CA GLY A 29 12.49 8.79 -3.26
C GLY A 29 13.26 9.50 -4.39
N HIS A 30 14.12 8.79 -5.12
CA HIS A 30 14.77 9.34 -6.31
C HIS A 30 13.76 9.56 -7.45
N ARG A 31 13.86 10.69 -8.16
CA ARG A 31 13.04 10.92 -9.35
C ARG A 31 13.85 10.68 -10.63
N PRO A 32 13.29 10.04 -11.67
CA PRO A 32 14.02 9.78 -12.92
C PRO A 32 14.56 11.05 -13.61
N GLU A 33 13.96 12.21 -13.31
CA GLU A 33 14.42 13.52 -13.77
C GLU A 33 15.82 13.89 -13.24
N ASP A 34 16.20 13.38 -12.07
CA ASP A 34 17.50 13.65 -11.43
C ASP A 34 18.62 12.78 -12.00
N ASP A 35 18.29 11.77 -12.82
CA ASP A 35 19.28 10.88 -13.43
C ASP A 35 19.97 11.50 -14.64
N HIS A 36 21.27 11.19 -14.75
CA HIS A 36 22.02 11.35 -15.99
C HIS A 36 21.35 10.55 -17.12
N PRO A 37 21.18 11.12 -18.34
CA PRO A 37 20.41 10.49 -19.43
C PRO A 37 20.83 9.04 -19.75
N SER A 38 22.11 8.72 -19.60
CA SER A 38 22.66 7.39 -19.87
C SER A 38 22.31 6.31 -18.82
N ARG A 39 21.70 6.69 -17.69
CA ARG A 39 21.26 5.79 -16.61
C ARG A 39 19.74 5.78 -16.45
N ARG A 40 19.01 6.48 -17.33
CA ARG A 40 17.55 6.52 -17.29
C ARG A 40 16.99 5.21 -17.82
N HIS A 41 16.12 4.61 -17.02
CA HIS A 41 15.26 3.51 -17.45
C HIS A 41 13.87 4.05 -17.77
N GLU A 42 13.12 3.31 -18.59
CA GLU A 42 11.72 3.64 -18.83
C GLU A 42 10.92 3.30 -17.57
N PRO A 43 10.25 4.29 -16.94
CA PRO A 43 9.48 4.05 -15.73
C PRO A 43 8.28 3.16 -16.03
N LEU A 44 7.81 2.44 -15.02
CA LEU A 44 6.59 1.67 -15.11
C LEU A 44 5.41 2.56 -15.53
N PRO A 45 4.52 2.05 -16.40
CA PRO A 45 3.24 2.70 -16.66
C PRO A 45 2.46 2.89 -15.36
N ALA A 46 1.70 4.00 -15.25
CA ALA A 46 0.95 4.33 -14.04
C ALA A 46 0.12 3.15 -13.47
N PRO A 47 -0.64 2.37 -14.27
CA PRO A 47 -1.38 1.23 -13.74
C PRO A 47 -0.51 0.15 -13.08
N GLN A 48 0.72 -0.05 -13.56
CA GLN A 48 1.65 -1.02 -12.98
C GLN A 48 2.26 -0.48 -11.68
N ALA A 49 2.61 0.80 -11.65
CA ALA A 49 3.07 1.48 -10.44
C ALA A 49 1.98 1.48 -9.34
N ASP A 50 0.72 1.73 -9.71
CA ASP A 50 -0.42 1.70 -8.78
C ASP A 50 -0.67 0.29 -8.24
N ASN A 51 -0.50 -0.77 -9.05
CA ASN A 51 -0.56 -2.15 -8.56
C ASN A 51 0.51 -2.44 -7.51
N ILE A 52 1.73 -1.91 -7.66
CA ILE A 52 2.80 -2.07 -6.66
C ILE A 52 2.43 -1.32 -5.38
N ARG A 53 1.99 -0.06 -5.48
CA ARG A 53 1.51 0.73 -4.33
C ARG A 53 0.40 -0.02 -3.58
N MET A 54 -0.60 -0.55 -4.30
CA MET A 54 -1.69 -1.35 -3.74
C MET A 54 -1.18 -2.58 -3.00
N ASN A 55 -0.26 -3.33 -3.60
CA ASN A 55 0.32 -4.53 -2.99
C ASN A 55 1.08 -4.21 -1.69
N VAL A 56 1.89 -3.16 -1.69
CA VAL A 56 2.63 -2.72 -0.50
C VAL A 56 1.66 -2.25 0.59
N MET A 57 0.65 -1.46 0.21
CA MET A 57 -0.42 -1.04 1.11
C MET A 57 -1.10 -2.24 1.77
N TRP A 58 -1.47 -3.28 1.00
CA TRP A 58 -2.07 -4.50 1.58
C TRP A 58 -1.17 -5.21 2.59
N VAL A 59 0.13 -5.33 2.29
CA VAL A 59 1.08 -6.00 3.19
C VAL A 59 1.15 -5.27 4.53
N VAL A 60 1.25 -3.94 4.49
CA VAL A 60 1.33 -3.12 5.71
C VAL A 60 -0.01 -3.10 6.44
N ALA A 61 -1.12 -2.91 5.71
CA ALA A 61 -2.47 -2.91 6.25
C ALA A 61 -2.83 -4.23 6.95
N GLN A 62 -2.35 -5.38 6.46
CA GLN A 62 -2.55 -6.67 7.15
C GLN A 62 -1.95 -6.65 8.56
N VAL A 63 -0.73 -6.12 8.70
CA VAL A 63 -0.04 -6.08 10.00
C VAL A 63 -0.70 -5.06 10.91
N LEU A 64 -1.03 -3.88 10.40
CA LEU A 64 -1.71 -2.84 11.17
C LEU A 64 -3.08 -3.30 11.64
N GLY A 65 -3.90 -3.87 10.74
CA GLY A 65 -5.23 -4.37 11.09
C GLY A 65 -5.22 -5.52 12.09
N TYR A 66 -4.17 -6.34 12.12
CA TYR A 66 -4.00 -7.37 13.15
C TYR A 66 -3.63 -6.77 14.51
N ASN A 67 -2.79 -5.72 14.56
CA ASN A 67 -2.32 -5.14 15.81
C ASN A 67 -3.25 -4.04 16.37
N ASP A 68 -4.08 -3.42 15.53
CA ASP A 68 -4.98 -2.33 15.90
C ASP A 68 -6.43 -2.70 15.57
N PRO A 69 -7.27 -3.01 16.58
CA PRO A 69 -8.67 -3.39 16.36
C PRO A 69 -9.53 -2.25 15.81
N ASN A 70 -9.06 -0.99 15.87
CA ASN A 70 -9.78 0.17 15.34
C ASN A 70 -9.28 0.59 13.95
N PHE A 71 -8.41 -0.21 13.32
CA PHE A 71 -7.82 0.13 12.03
C PHE A 71 -8.86 0.21 10.90
N ASP A 72 -8.95 1.37 10.26
CA ASP A 72 -9.73 1.56 9.03
C ASP A 72 -8.82 1.46 7.80
N VAL A 73 -8.97 0.36 7.05
CA VAL A 73 -8.19 0.10 5.84
C VAL A 73 -8.41 1.15 4.75
N TYR A 74 -9.60 1.76 4.65
CA TYR A 74 -9.86 2.75 3.60
C TYR A 74 -9.27 4.11 3.92
N GLU A 75 -9.32 4.53 5.19
CA GLU A 75 -8.56 5.72 5.62
C GLU A 75 -7.06 5.51 5.36
N PHE A 76 -6.53 4.32 5.67
CA PHE A 76 -5.12 3.99 5.42
C PHE A 76 -4.79 3.94 3.93
N ALA A 77 -5.65 3.36 3.10
CA ALA A 77 -5.46 3.28 1.65
C ALA A 77 -5.45 4.67 1.02
N GLU A 78 -6.39 5.55 1.39
CA GLU A 78 -6.42 6.94 0.93
C GLU A 78 -5.14 7.68 1.33
N ALA A 79 -4.73 7.58 2.59
CA ALA A 79 -3.49 8.19 3.08
C ALA A 79 -2.24 7.63 2.38
N SER A 80 -2.28 6.37 1.93
CA SER A 80 -1.21 5.72 1.17
C SER A 80 -1.18 6.12 -0.32
N GLY A 81 -2.13 6.95 -0.78
CA GLY A 81 -2.24 7.35 -2.18
C GLY A 81 -2.87 6.28 -3.09
N VAL A 82 -3.69 5.38 -2.53
CA VAL A 82 -4.45 4.39 -3.28
C VAL A 82 -5.86 4.92 -3.55
N ASP A 83 -6.32 4.77 -4.80
CA ASP A 83 -7.69 5.15 -5.18
C ASP A 83 -8.73 4.29 -4.46
N THR A 84 -9.47 4.93 -3.55
CA THR A 84 -10.54 4.29 -2.76
C THR A 84 -11.87 4.19 -3.50
N THR A 85 -11.94 4.75 -4.70
CA THR A 85 -13.11 4.70 -5.58
C THR A 85 -12.72 4.16 -6.95
N THR A 86 -13.66 3.47 -7.58
CA THR A 86 -13.54 2.98 -8.95
C THR A 86 -13.86 4.11 -9.93
N SER A 87 -13.56 3.91 -11.21
CA SER A 87 -13.96 4.82 -12.30
C SER A 87 -15.47 5.09 -12.37
N THR A 88 -16.30 4.23 -11.77
CA THR A 88 -17.77 4.39 -11.67
C THR A 88 -18.22 5.14 -10.41
N GLY A 89 -17.28 5.65 -9.60
CA GLY A 89 -17.55 6.34 -8.32
C GLY A 89 -17.90 5.42 -7.16
N ARG A 90 -17.98 4.11 -7.37
CA ARG A 90 -18.24 3.13 -6.31
C ARG A 90 -16.98 2.89 -5.49
N ARG A 91 -17.13 2.57 -4.20
CA ARG A 91 -16.03 2.15 -3.32
C ARG A 91 -15.22 1.01 -3.94
N ASN A 92 -13.90 1.15 -3.95
CA ASN A 92 -12.98 0.15 -4.48
C ASN A 92 -12.84 -1.03 -3.52
N ARG A 93 -13.66 -2.07 -3.72
CA ARG A 93 -13.60 -3.30 -2.90
C ARG A 93 -12.30 -4.08 -3.04
N GLY A 94 -11.49 -3.78 -4.06
CA GLY A 94 -10.16 -4.34 -4.20
C GLY A 94 -9.33 -4.12 -2.93
N ILE A 95 -9.49 -2.99 -2.24
CA ILE A 95 -8.77 -2.68 -1.00
C ILE A 95 -8.95 -3.76 0.05
N GLU A 96 -10.16 -4.32 0.20
CA GLU A 96 -10.43 -5.40 1.15
C GLU A 96 -9.95 -6.77 0.65
N TYR A 97 -10.02 -7.02 -0.66
CA TYR A 97 -9.76 -8.35 -1.23
C TYR A 97 -8.31 -8.83 -1.09
N GLY A 98 -7.35 -7.92 -0.94
CA GLY A 98 -5.95 -8.29 -0.67
C GLY A 98 -5.66 -8.62 0.80
N LEU A 99 -6.61 -8.34 1.70
CA LEU A 99 -6.48 -8.61 3.12
C LEU A 99 -6.99 -10.01 3.47
N ARG A 100 -6.32 -10.64 4.44
CA ARG A 100 -6.72 -11.90 5.03
C ARG A 100 -7.48 -11.62 6.32
N ARG A 101 -8.79 -11.92 6.29
CA ARG A 101 -9.70 -11.73 7.42
C ARG A 101 -10.56 -12.99 7.61
N ASP A 102 -10.93 -13.25 8.86
CA ASP A 102 -12.00 -14.18 9.23
C ASP A 102 -13.05 -13.42 10.03
N GLY A 103 -14.24 -13.27 9.44
CA GLY A 103 -15.24 -12.31 9.90
C GLY A 103 -14.63 -10.90 9.99
N ASP A 104 -14.73 -10.28 11.17
CA ASP A 104 -14.22 -8.94 11.42
C ASP A 104 -12.74 -8.89 11.80
N ARG A 105 -12.10 -10.05 12.06
CA ARG A 105 -10.71 -10.12 12.56
C ARG A 105 -9.71 -10.29 11.41
N TYR A 106 -8.56 -9.65 11.54
CA TYR A 106 -7.43 -9.89 10.64
C TYR A 106 -6.70 -11.17 11.04
N CYS A 107 -6.28 -11.94 10.04
CA CYS A 107 -5.39 -13.08 10.25
C CYS A 107 -4.02 -12.62 10.74
N LYS A 108 -3.36 -13.50 11.51
CA LYS A 108 -2.00 -13.30 12.01
C LYS A 108 -1.01 -13.07 10.85
N PRO A 109 -0.14 -12.05 10.94
CA PRO A 109 0.86 -11.75 9.91
C PRO A 109 1.70 -12.96 9.51
N GLY A 110 1.90 -13.12 8.19
CA GLY A 110 2.64 -14.26 7.63
C GLY A 110 1.86 -15.58 7.56
N THR A 111 0.62 -15.63 8.06
CA THR A 111 -0.20 -16.86 8.08
C THR A 111 -1.60 -16.62 7.50
N ARG A 112 -2.42 -17.68 7.46
CA ARG A 112 -3.87 -17.60 7.22
C ARG A 112 -4.69 -17.84 8.50
N ASP A 113 -4.02 -17.99 9.63
CA ASP A 113 -4.65 -18.32 10.90
C ASP A 113 -5.19 -17.05 11.54
N VAL A 114 -6.32 -17.15 12.23
CA VAL A 114 -6.72 -16.16 13.24
C VAL A 114 -6.29 -16.67 14.60
N ASP A 115 -5.90 -15.77 15.50
CA ASP A 115 -5.63 -16.19 16.87
C ASP A 115 -6.93 -16.75 17.47
N GLU A 116 -6.83 -17.97 18.00
CA GLU A 116 -7.90 -18.56 18.79
C GLU A 116 -8.16 -17.66 20.00
N GLY A 117 -9.39 -17.15 20.10
CA GLY A 117 -9.82 -16.25 21.16
C GLY A 117 -10.04 -16.93 22.50
#